data_AF-A0A131YL09-F1
#
_entry.id   AF-A0A131YL09-F1
#
_cell.length_a   1.000
_cell.length_b   1.000
_cell.length_c   1.000
_cell.angle_alpha   90.00
_cell.angle_beta   90.00
_cell.angle_gamma   90.00
#
_symmetry.space_group_name_H-M   'P 1'
#
loop_
_entity.id
_entity.type
_entity.pdbx_description
1 polymer ?
#
loop_
_entity_poly.entity_id
_entity_poly.type
_entity_poly.pdbx_seq_one_letter_code
_entity_poly.pdbx_strand_id
1 'polypeptide(L)'
;MVMSLIRSIPVVLLSTCFLVTYATTGLEERRDPVGCNKFEDDCAFPTGCHCPWRGGPFDVVGYMYHYSARRNRCYSGGQLGNCNSFISPQECVQTCIAGRGG
;
A
#
# COMPACT_ATOMS: atom_id res chain seq x y z
N MET A 1 -23.75 0.01 50.13
CA MET A 1 -22.58 0.43 49.33
C MET A 1 -22.79 0.11 47.84
N VAL A 2 -23.81 0.68 47.18
CA VAL A 2 -24.10 0.40 45.75
C VAL A 2 -24.19 1.70 44.90
N MET A 3 -24.45 2.86 45.52
CA MET A 3 -24.53 4.16 44.84
C MET A 3 -23.17 4.75 44.42
N SER A 4 -22.05 4.32 45.01
CA SER A 4 -20.71 4.81 44.62
C SER A 4 -20.24 4.27 43.28
N LEU A 5 -20.71 3.07 42.87
CA LEU A 5 -20.31 2.48 41.59
C LEU A 5 -21.02 3.16 40.41
N ILE A 6 -22.25 3.65 40.61
CA ILE A 6 -23.08 4.26 39.55
C ILE A 6 -22.54 5.64 39.14
N ARG A 7 -21.93 6.38 40.07
CA ARG A 7 -21.37 7.73 39.81
C ARG A 7 -20.05 7.73 39.05
N SER A 8 -19.31 6.63 39.07
CA SER A 8 -18.02 6.48 38.37
C SER A 8 -18.16 5.95 36.95
N ILE A 9 -19.28 5.28 36.60
CA ILE A 9 -19.57 4.81 35.25
C ILE A 9 -19.40 5.90 34.16
N PRO A 10 -20.01 7.11 34.29
CA PRO A 10 -19.87 8.13 33.25
C PRO A 10 -18.44 8.66 33.12
N VAL A 11 -17.67 8.72 34.21
CA VAL A 11 -16.27 9.17 34.20
C VAL A 11 -15.37 8.13 33.54
N VAL A 12 -15.59 6.85 33.83
CA VAL A 12 -14.85 5.74 33.21
C VAL A 12 -15.15 5.64 31.72
N LEU A 13 -16.42 5.82 31.31
CA LEU A 13 -16.82 5.84 29.89
C LEU A 13 -16.23 7.03 29.13
N LEU A 14 -16.19 8.22 29.73
CA LEU A 14 -15.56 9.39 29.11
C LEU A 14 -14.04 9.20 28.96
N SER A 15 -13.36 8.72 30.00
CA SER A 15 -11.92 8.43 29.93
C SER A 15 -11.58 7.39 28.88
N THR A 16 -12.34 6.30 28.75
CA THR A 16 -12.07 5.27 27.73
C THR A 16 -12.32 5.80 26.30
N CYS A 17 -13.29 6.70 26.10
CA CYS A 17 -13.48 7.38 24.80
C CYS A 17 -12.27 8.25 24.40
N PHE A 18 -11.69 9.00 25.34
CA PHE A 18 -10.43 9.72 25.07
C PHE A 18 -9.31 8.74 24.75
N LEU A 19 -9.31 7.56 25.38
CA LEU A 19 -8.30 6.55 25.11
C LEU A 19 -8.36 5.95 23.69
N VAL A 20 -9.57 5.72 23.20
CA VAL A 20 -9.75 5.16 21.85
C VAL A 20 -9.38 6.17 20.76
N THR A 21 -9.70 7.46 20.96
CA THR A 21 -9.44 8.50 19.94
C THR A 21 -7.96 8.80 19.73
N TYR A 22 -7.11 8.76 20.76
CA TYR A 22 -5.67 8.96 20.55
C TYR A 22 -4.99 7.77 19.87
N ALA A 23 -5.58 6.57 19.96
CA ALA A 23 -4.96 5.35 19.41
C ALA A 23 -5.24 5.20 17.91
N THR A 24 -6.17 5.99 17.36
CA THR A 24 -6.57 5.95 15.95
C THR A 24 -5.98 7.09 15.12
N THR A 25 -5.35 8.10 15.74
CA THR A 25 -4.64 9.16 15.00
C THR A 25 -3.35 8.58 14.40
N GLY A 26 -3.43 8.04 13.20
CA GLY A 26 -2.29 7.44 12.49
C GLY A 26 -2.65 6.23 11.62
N LEU A 27 -3.89 5.74 11.68
CA LEU A 27 -4.40 4.78 10.70
C LEU A 27 -4.93 5.56 9.50
N GLU A 28 -4.00 5.99 8.63
CA GLU A 28 -4.36 6.40 7.29
C GLU A 28 -4.89 5.13 6.59
N GLU A 29 -6.20 5.10 6.30
CA GLU A 29 -6.79 3.99 5.54
C GLU A 29 -5.97 3.78 4.27
N ARG A 30 -5.58 2.53 3.99
CA ARG A 30 -4.85 2.17 2.77
C ARG A 30 -5.71 2.51 1.54
N ARG A 31 -5.73 3.78 1.16
CA ARG A 31 -6.20 4.23 -0.13
C ARG A 31 -5.07 3.93 -1.09
N ASP A 32 -5.15 2.76 -1.69
CA ASP A 32 -4.34 2.47 -2.86
C ASP A 32 -4.60 3.55 -3.92
N PRO A 33 -3.56 4.01 -4.62
CA PRO A 33 -3.76 4.83 -5.80
C PRO A 33 -4.66 4.05 -6.77
N VAL A 34 -5.72 4.72 -7.25
CA VAL A 34 -6.59 4.21 -8.31
C VAL A 34 -5.72 3.85 -9.52
N GLY A 35 -5.90 2.67 -10.12
CA GLY A 35 -5.12 2.26 -11.28
C GLY A 35 -3.86 1.44 -10.99
N CYS A 36 -3.66 0.95 -9.76
CA CYS A 36 -2.51 0.09 -9.43
C CYS A 36 -2.85 -1.41 -9.35
N ASN A 37 -4.10 -1.78 -9.58
CA ASN A 37 -4.56 -3.17 -9.64
C ASN A 37 -4.75 -3.62 -11.09
N LYS A 38 -3.96 -4.59 -11.56
CA LYS A 38 -4.15 -5.24 -12.87
C LYS A 38 -5.49 -5.95 -13.02
N PHE A 39 -6.13 -6.31 -11.90
CA PHE A 39 -7.38 -7.07 -11.91
C PHE A 39 -8.62 -6.17 -11.94
N GLU A 40 -8.48 -4.91 -11.54
CA GLU A 40 -9.59 -3.95 -11.46
C GLU A 40 -9.47 -2.86 -12.53
N ASP A 41 -8.24 -2.52 -12.93
CA ASP A 41 -7.93 -1.39 -13.78
C ASP A 41 -6.98 -1.79 -14.94
N ASP A 42 -7.05 -1.03 -16.03
CA ASP A 42 -6.00 -1.04 -17.06
C ASP A 42 -4.78 -0.26 -16.53
N CYS A 43 -3.61 -0.90 -16.50
CA CYS A 43 -2.39 -0.26 -16.04
C CYS A 43 -1.95 0.88 -16.98
N ALA A 44 -2.01 2.12 -16.49
CA ALA A 44 -1.54 3.29 -17.22
C ALA A 44 -0.06 3.58 -16.94
N PHE A 45 0.76 3.74 -17.97
CA PHE A 45 2.19 4.07 -17.85
C PHE A 45 2.47 5.51 -18.33
N PRO A 46 3.43 6.24 -17.70
CA PRO A 46 4.44 5.76 -16.74
C PRO A 46 3.97 5.72 -15.27
N THR A 47 2.75 6.16 -14.95
CA THR A 47 2.24 6.24 -13.57
C THR A 47 2.28 4.89 -12.84
N GLY A 48 1.92 3.80 -13.54
CA GLY A 48 1.93 2.44 -13.03
C GLY A 48 3.30 1.94 -12.56
N CYS A 49 4.40 2.53 -13.06
CA CYS A 49 5.76 2.23 -12.59
C CYS A 49 6.00 2.69 -11.13
N HIS A 50 5.14 3.55 -10.59
CA HIS A 50 5.24 4.08 -9.23
C HIS A 50 4.19 3.49 -8.28
N CYS A 51 3.46 2.46 -8.72
CA CYS A 51 2.51 1.78 -7.86
C CYS A 51 3.19 1.23 -6.61
N PRO A 52 2.64 1.52 -5.42
CA PRO A 52 3.21 1.05 -4.17
C PRO A 52 3.08 -0.46 -4.05
N TRP A 53 3.95 -1.06 -3.25
CA TRP A 53 3.83 -2.47 -2.90
C TRP A 53 2.61 -2.65 -1.99
N ARG A 54 1.64 -3.46 -2.41
CA ARG A 54 0.39 -3.69 -1.66
C ARG A 54 0.50 -4.89 -0.71
N GLY A 55 1.37 -5.85 -1.01
CA GLY A 55 1.47 -7.12 -0.32
C GLY A 55 2.46 -7.15 0.85
N GLY A 56 2.39 -8.20 1.66
CA GLY A 56 3.46 -8.58 2.58
C GLY A 56 4.63 -9.24 1.84
N PRO A 57 5.70 -9.63 2.56
CA PRO A 57 6.86 -10.31 1.97
C PRO A 57 6.55 -11.65 1.29
N PHE A 58 5.39 -12.25 1.57
CA PHE A 58 4.94 -13.50 0.95
C PHE A 58 4.19 -13.34 -0.37
N ASP A 59 3.82 -12.10 -0.74
CA ASP A 59 3.09 -11.83 -1.98
C ASP A 59 4.04 -11.58 -3.17
N VAL A 60 5.35 -11.75 -2.94
CA VAL A 60 6.40 -11.58 -3.95
C VAL A 60 6.52 -12.85 -4.79
N VAL A 61 6.26 -12.71 -6.08
CA VAL A 61 6.48 -13.74 -7.09
C VAL A 61 7.91 -13.59 -7.64
N GLY A 62 8.78 -14.57 -7.34
CA GLY A 62 10.21 -14.49 -7.62
C GLY A 62 10.60 -14.42 -9.10
N TYR A 63 9.77 -14.95 -10.02
CA TYR A 63 10.03 -14.91 -11.46
C TYR A 63 9.59 -13.59 -12.14
N MET A 64 8.87 -12.74 -11.42
CA MET A 64 8.45 -11.41 -11.91
C MET A 64 9.51 -10.36 -11.63
N TYR A 65 9.29 -9.15 -12.14
CA TYR A 65 10.17 -8.00 -11.98
C TYR A 65 9.38 -6.75 -11.60
N HIS A 66 9.99 -5.82 -10.88
CA HIS A 66 9.39 -4.52 -10.57
C HIS A 66 10.40 -3.39 -10.79
N TYR A 67 9.89 -2.19 -11.07
CA TYR A 67 10.71 -0.99 -11.19
C TYR A 67 10.88 -0.29 -9.84
N SER A 68 12.09 0.15 -9.55
CA SER A 68 12.40 1.01 -8.40
C SER A 68 12.76 2.41 -8.90
N ALA A 69 11.87 3.39 -8.67
CA ALA A 69 12.14 4.79 -8.99
C ALA A 69 13.36 5.35 -8.23
N ARG A 70 13.52 4.95 -6.95
CA ARG A 70 14.65 5.37 -6.11
C ARG A 70 16.01 4.98 -6.69
N ARG A 71 16.10 3.82 -7.34
CA ARG A 71 17.35 3.30 -7.91
C ARG A 71 17.38 3.38 -9.44
N ASN A 72 16.32 3.92 -10.04
CA ASN A 72 16.05 3.95 -11.47
C ASN A 72 16.38 2.62 -12.18
N ARG A 73 15.91 1.51 -11.63
CA ARG A 73 16.28 0.16 -12.07
C ARG A 73 15.19 -0.86 -11.83
N CYS A 74 15.11 -1.85 -12.72
CA CYS A 74 14.27 -3.04 -12.55
C CYS A 74 14.97 -4.12 -11.72
N TYR A 75 14.24 -4.71 -10.77
CA TYR A 75 14.69 -5.77 -9.88
C TYR A 75 13.83 -7.02 -10.04
N SER A 76 14.40 -8.18 -9.71
CA SER A 76 13.64 -9.42 -9.60
C SER A 76 12.67 -9.37 -8.41
N GLY A 77 11.62 -10.18 -8.50
CA GLY A 77 10.46 -10.10 -7.63
C GLY A 77 9.43 -9.12 -8.16
N GLY A 78 8.15 -9.50 -8.10
CA GLY A 78 7.02 -8.62 -8.37
C GLY A 78 5.81 -9.12 -7.61
N GLN A 79 4.88 -8.24 -7.29
CA GLN A 79 3.61 -8.64 -6.68
C GLN A 79 2.59 -8.96 -7.76
N LEU A 80 1.94 -10.13 -7.66
CA LEU A 80 0.84 -10.48 -8.57
C LEU A 80 -0.28 -9.43 -8.47
N GLY A 81 -0.82 -9.01 -9.62
CA GLY A 81 -1.87 -7.98 -9.65
C GLY A 81 -1.39 -6.55 -9.51
N ASN A 82 -0.12 -6.29 -9.19
CA ASN A 82 0.41 -4.92 -9.11
C ASN A 82 0.80 -4.42 -10.51
N CYS A 83 0.40 -3.20 -10.88
CA CYS A 83 0.81 -2.59 -12.15
C CYS A 83 2.33 -2.36 -12.27
N ASN A 84 3.05 -2.26 -11.15
CA ASN A 84 4.52 -2.24 -11.11
C ASN A 84 5.10 -3.67 -10.99
N SER A 85 4.53 -4.63 -11.72
CA SER A 85 5.06 -5.98 -11.82
C SER A 85 5.05 -6.42 -13.27
N PHE A 86 6.14 -7.02 -13.75
CA PHE A 86 6.36 -7.38 -15.14
C PHE A 86 6.81 -8.83 -15.25
N ILE A 87 6.51 -9.50 -16.35
CA ILE A 87 6.86 -10.91 -16.56
C ILE A 87 8.33 -11.04 -16.94
N SER A 88 8.91 -10.02 -17.57
CA SER A 88 10.31 -10.02 -17.99
C SER A 88 11.05 -8.75 -17.57
N PRO A 89 12.39 -8.81 -17.40
CA PRO A 89 13.17 -7.62 -17.09
C PRO A 89 13.16 -6.63 -18.26
N GLN A 90 13.09 -7.11 -19.51
CA GLN A 90 13.02 -6.27 -20.70
C GLN A 90 11.73 -5.46 -20.73
N GLU A 91 10.58 -6.09 -20.45
CA GLU A 91 9.28 -5.41 -20.36
C GLU A 91 9.31 -4.29 -19.31
N CYS A 92 9.88 -4.56 -18.13
CA CYS A 92 10.05 -3.56 -17.07
C CYS A 92 10.89 -2.36 -17.54
N VAL A 93 12.04 -2.63 -18.18
CA VAL A 93 12.96 -1.57 -18.65
C VAL A 93 12.31 -0.74 -19.76
N GLN A 94 11.68 -1.38 -20.74
CA GLN A 94 11.03 -0.68 -21.85
C GLN A 94 9.90 0.22 -21.34
N THR A 95 9.08 -0.31 -20.43
CA THR A 95 7.92 0.39 -19.89
C THR A 95 8.31 1.55 -18.97
N CYS A 96 9.26 1.33 -18.05
CA CYS A 96 9.51 2.27 -16.95
C CYS A 96 10.79 3.10 -17.06
N ILE A 97 11.71 2.75 -17.96
CA ILE A 97 13.00 3.45 -18.11
C ILE A 97 13.11 4.08 -19.51
N ALA A 98 12.92 3.28 -20.57
CA ALA A 98 13.12 3.75 -21.95
C ALA A 98 12.13 4.85 -22.37
N GLY A 99 10.87 4.77 -21.93
CA GLY A 99 9.84 5.78 -22.23
C GLY A 99 9.97 7.11 -21.47
N ARG A 100 10.97 7.28 -20.59
CA ARG A 100 11.14 8.49 -19.75
C ARG A 100 12.26 9.43 -20.23
N GLY A 101 12.89 9.13 -21.36
CA GLY A 101 14.05 9.85 -21.90
C GLY A 101 13.82 10.54 -23.24
N GLY A 102 12.60 11.03 -23.52
CA GLY A 102 12.26 11.86 -24.68
C GLY A 102 12.06 13.31 -24.29
#